data_AF-A0A9W5T9Z3-F1
#
_entry.id   AF-A0A9W5T9Z3-F1
#
_cell.length_a   1.000
_cell.length_b   1.000
_cell.length_c   1.000
_cell.angle_alpha   90.00
_cell.angle_beta   90.00
_cell.angle_gamma   90.00
#
_symmetry.space_group_name_H-M   'P 1'
#
loop_
_entity.id
_entity.type
_entity.pdbx_description
1 polymer ?
#
loop_
_entity_poly.entity_id
_entity_poly.type
_entity_poly.pdbx_seq_one_letter_code
_entity_poly.pdbx_strand_id
1 'polypeptide(L)'
;MAEPPTADHSSSDEEFGPLPLTDTTTTSKKRKVEFNDSLYLPNLPDASRYERSFAHKAIVRHGSDDGHISFWYYDNDGVQFVKRFEAHSARITQMRGTRDGLFLGSISLDRKYNHFDFSSFDVVTRLNLEFVPLCFEFITNHTSPHTIVAIASAGDGRVYLYKPTISSNPMSSISIGTSDIHTLVYNPRYDVCLAANRLGDIDVFDANTFKFPSKHSHLRFQMKGETDLYELRKVGTHAVSIAVSPNGEFAAMHCHDGMIRLYRFQTLKLFRVYDESTLMYSSAQSDPNATALHLDSVDFLKRRAQELELFKVGSDQGEYSGICFDSSSNYLVYPCMLGIKIVNIQTNNLVRVIGGSEMSLRFLKVVLMQNASQKRHMGSAGATNSDVMEPIALATAFQKSRLYVFSNREPSDEDLETRDIGTTSDPKGAVNNSKGISSAAMGERLAREAIIHTSMGDIHVRLFYKDCKKTVENFTVHALNGYYNNCTFHRVIPNFMIQGGDPGGDGTGGESIWGTEFEDEIVPHLKHDRPFTLSMANAGPNTNGSQFFITTVLCPWLDGKHTVFGRVISGTDIVQAIERVPTNSDDKPLTDVKIINIKTVF
;
A
#
# COMPACT_ATOMS: atom_id res chain seq x y z
N MET A 1 -37.61 0.09 -63.36
CA MET A 1 -36.43 -0.69 -63.79
C MET A 1 -35.19 0.08 -63.39
N ALA A 2 -34.31 -0.60 -62.67
CA ALA A 2 -32.91 -0.26 -62.32
C ALA A 2 -32.65 0.89 -61.32
N GLU A 3 -32.13 0.47 -60.15
CA GLU A 3 -31.45 1.27 -59.12
C GLU A 3 -30.09 1.82 -59.60
N PRO A 4 -29.58 2.87 -58.93
CA PRO A 4 -28.15 3.08 -58.72
C PRO A 4 -27.76 2.89 -57.23
N PRO A 5 -26.45 2.69 -56.93
CA PRO A 5 -26.00 1.89 -55.80
C PRO A 5 -25.89 2.64 -54.46
N THR A 6 -25.92 1.84 -53.40
CA THR A 6 -25.75 2.16 -51.97
C THR A 6 -24.36 2.73 -51.66
N ALA A 7 -24.32 3.87 -50.97
CA ALA A 7 -23.12 4.37 -50.30
C ALA A 7 -23.11 3.86 -48.85
N ASP A 8 -22.02 3.20 -48.48
CA ASP A 8 -21.77 2.65 -47.14
C ASP A 8 -21.81 3.73 -46.05
N HIS A 9 -22.60 3.47 -45.02
CA HIS A 9 -22.56 4.13 -43.72
C HIS A 9 -21.85 3.22 -42.72
N SER A 10 -20.72 3.67 -42.15
CA SER A 10 -20.36 3.35 -40.75
C SER A 10 -19.18 4.19 -40.27
N SER A 11 -19.45 5.34 -39.64
CA SER A 11 -18.65 5.82 -38.49
C SER A 11 -19.44 6.92 -37.75
N SER A 12 -20.00 6.58 -36.60
CA SER A 12 -20.52 7.56 -35.65
C SER A 12 -20.23 7.03 -34.25
N ASP A 13 -18.99 7.21 -33.81
CA ASP A 13 -18.65 7.16 -32.39
C ASP A 13 -19.04 8.52 -31.79
N GLU A 14 -20.10 8.53 -31.00
CA GLU A 14 -20.66 9.73 -30.36
C GLU A 14 -19.86 10.13 -29.10
N GLU A 15 -19.48 11.41 -29.09
CA GLU A 15 -18.68 12.12 -28.10
C GLU A 15 -19.54 12.49 -26.86
N PHE A 16 -19.26 11.93 -25.69
CA PHE A 16 -19.92 12.27 -24.42
C PHE A 16 -18.94 12.91 -23.42
N GLY A 17 -19.10 14.22 -23.19
CA GLY A 17 -18.51 14.98 -22.09
C GLY A 17 -19.41 16.17 -21.73
N PRO A 18 -19.41 16.67 -20.48
CA PRO A 18 -20.33 17.73 -20.05
C PRO A 18 -20.04 19.06 -20.78
N LEU A 19 -21.11 19.70 -21.26
CA LEU A 19 -21.10 20.89 -22.13
C LEU A 19 -20.38 22.10 -21.49
N PRO A 20 -19.42 22.75 -22.19
CA PRO A 20 -18.91 24.06 -21.79
C PRO A 20 -19.81 25.20 -22.32
N LEU A 21 -19.93 26.27 -21.51
CA LEU A 21 -20.54 27.54 -21.92
C LEU A 21 -19.75 28.16 -23.09
N THR A 22 -20.48 28.60 -24.12
CA THR A 22 -19.94 29.09 -25.40
C THR A 22 -19.39 30.51 -25.29
N ASP A 23 -18.11 30.69 -25.67
CA ASP A 23 -17.59 31.97 -26.16
C ASP A 23 -16.92 31.76 -27.53
N THR A 24 -17.44 32.47 -28.53
CA THR A 24 -17.03 32.38 -29.93
C THR A 24 -15.74 33.17 -30.18
N THR A 25 -14.62 32.48 -30.43
CA THR A 25 -13.56 33.00 -31.32
C THR A 25 -12.87 31.86 -32.09
N THR A 26 -12.82 32.01 -33.41
CA THR A 26 -12.29 31.06 -34.39
C THR A 26 -10.77 30.87 -34.23
N THR A 27 -10.30 29.63 -34.03
CA THR A 27 -8.88 29.28 -34.03
C THR A 27 -8.54 28.21 -35.08
N SER A 28 -7.41 28.41 -35.76
CA SER A 28 -6.83 27.52 -36.77
C SER A 28 -6.60 26.10 -36.23
N LYS A 29 -7.09 25.08 -36.95
CA LYS A 29 -6.97 23.66 -36.58
C LYS A 29 -5.50 23.20 -36.53
N LYS A 30 -4.90 23.20 -35.34
CA LYS A 30 -3.75 22.33 -35.04
C LYS A 30 -4.25 20.89 -35.02
N ARG A 31 -3.57 19.99 -35.74
CA ARG A 31 -3.87 18.55 -35.76
C ARG A 31 -3.86 18.03 -34.32
N LYS A 32 -5.03 17.72 -33.77
CA LYS A 32 -5.20 17.21 -32.41
C LYS A 32 -4.56 15.82 -32.41
N VAL A 33 -3.48 15.62 -31.67
CA VAL A 33 -2.95 14.27 -31.44
C VAL A 33 -4.02 13.55 -30.64
N GLU A 34 -4.62 12.51 -31.22
CA GLU A 34 -5.62 11.70 -30.54
C GLU A 34 -4.95 10.96 -29.38
N PHE A 35 -5.50 11.14 -28.18
CA PHE A 35 -5.03 10.45 -26.99
C PHE A 35 -5.47 8.99 -27.07
N ASN A 36 -4.53 8.06 -27.02
CA ASN A 36 -4.84 6.65 -27.15
C ASN A 36 -5.05 5.99 -25.77
N ASP A 37 -6.31 5.90 -25.35
CA ASP A 37 -6.70 5.25 -24.09
C ASP A 37 -6.28 3.77 -24.03
N SER A 38 -6.20 3.07 -25.18
CA SER A 38 -5.87 1.64 -25.22
C SER A 38 -4.48 1.31 -24.68
N LEU A 39 -3.58 2.29 -24.64
CA LEU A 39 -2.22 2.12 -24.10
C LEU A 39 -2.17 2.19 -22.58
N TYR A 40 -3.11 2.89 -21.94
CA TYR A 40 -3.05 3.20 -20.52
C TYR A 40 -4.09 2.45 -19.70
N LEU A 41 -5.29 2.22 -20.25
CA LEU A 41 -6.37 1.52 -19.56
C LEU A 41 -6.04 0.11 -19.06
N PRO A 42 -5.16 -0.68 -19.72
CA PRO A 42 -4.73 -1.96 -19.16
C PRO A 42 -4.01 -1.86 -17.81
N ASN A 43 -3.49 -0.68 -17.44
CA ASN A 43 -2.85 -0.43 -16.15
C ASN A 43 -3.83 0.07 -15.07
N LEU A 44 -5.13 0.06 -15.34
CA LEU A 44 -6.17 0.44 -14.40
C LEU A 44 -7.13 -0.73 -14.20
N PRO A 45 -7.66 -0.91 -12.97
CA PRO A 45 -8.67 -1.94 -12.71
C PRO A 45 -9.94 -1.68 -13.54
N ASP A 46 -10.65 -2.77 -13.87
CA ASP A 46 -11.86 -2.75 -14.70
C ASP A 46 -13.06 -3.43 -14.06
N ALA A 47 -12.85 -4.19 -12.97
CA ALA A 47 -13.90 -5.00 -12.38
C ALA A 47 -15.08 -4.16 -11.83
N SER A 48 -16.30 -4.58 -12.12
CA SER A 48 -17.53 -3.91 -11.67
C SER A 48 -17.81 -4.17 -10.19
N ARG A 49 -17.35 -5.31 -9.67
CA ARG A 49 -17.42 -5.76 -8.27
C ARG A 49 -16.03 -5.86 -7.67
N TYR A 50 -15.94 -5.77 -6.33
CA TYR A 50 -14.67 -6.05 -5.66
C TYR A 50 -14.37 -7.55 -5.70
N GLU A 51 -13.11 -7.90 -5.91
CA GLU A 51 -12.61 -9.28 -5.92
C GLU A 51 -12.57 -9.85 -4.51
N ARG A 52 -12.05 -9.08 -3.55
CA ARG A 52 -11.95 -9.47 -2.14
C ARG A 52 -12.19 -8.28 -1.23
N SER A 53 -12.67 -8.56 -0.01
CA SER A 53 -12.70 -7.57 1.06
C SER A 53 -12.14 -8.12 2.37
N PHE A 54 -11.51 -7.25 3.16
CA PHE A 54 -10.82 -7.62 4.39
C PHE A 54 -11.42 -6.84 5.56
N ALA A 55 -11.94 -7.54 6.55
CA ALA A 55 -12.53 -6.91 7.73
C ALA A 55 -11.46 -6.44 8.73
N HIS A 56 -11.77 -5.31 9.36
CA HIS A 56 -11.01 -4.70 10.45
C HIS A 56 -11.88 -4.65 11.70
N LYS A 57 -11.24 -4.56 12.88
CA LYS A 57 -11.95 -4.45 14.17
C LYS A 57 -12.68 -3.12 14.33
N ALA A 58 -12.18 -2.07 13.66
CA ALA A 58 -12.73 -0.73 13.69
C ALA A 58 -12.84 -0.15 12.27
N ILE A 59 -13.51 1.00 12.16
CA ILE A 59 -13.70 1.69 10.88
C ILE A 59 -12.32 2.01 10.28
N VAL A 60 -12.19 1.80 8.97
CA VAL A 60 -10.94 2.06 8.23
C VAL A 60 -11.09 3.35 7.44
N ARG A 61 -10.23 4.32 7.73
CA ARG A 61 -10.18 5.62 7.05
C ARG A 61 -8.85 5.80 6.33
N HIS A 62 -7.86 6.36 7.02
CA HIS A 62 -6.45 6.35 6.59
C HIS A 62 -5.68 5.19 7.22
N GLY A 63 -6.00 4.90 8.49
CA GLY A 63 -5.64 3.71 9.22
C GLY A 63 -6.87 3.19 9.97
N SER A 64 -6.67 2.23 10.87
CA SER A 64 -7.73 1.69 11.71
C SER A 64 -7.98 2.62 12.92
N ASP A 65 -9.25 2.84 13.27
CA ASP A 65 -9.64 3.70 14.38
C ASP A 65 -9.15 3.21 15.76
N ASP A 66 -8.79 1.93 15.86
CA ASP A 66 -8.24 1.28 17.05
C ASP A 66 -6.72 1.47 17.21
N GLY A 67 -6.08 2.34 16.41
CA GLY A 67 -4.64 2.62 16.55
C GLY A 67 -3.72 1.59 15.89
N HIS A 68 -4.28 0.58 15.21
CA HIS A 68 -3.50 -0.49 14.59
C HIS A 68 -3.20 -0.22 13.12
N ILE A 69 -2.03 -0.68 12.68
CA ILE A 69 -1.65 -0.74 11.28
C ILE A 69 -1.55 -2.21 10.88
N SER A 70 -2.07 -2.54 9.71
CA SER A 70 -1.98 -3.88 9.11
C SER A 70 -1.25 -3.78 7.79
N PHE A 71 -0.20 -4.59 7.65
CA PHE A 71 0.57 -4.77 6.44
C PHE A 71 0.02 -5.97 5.69
N TRP A 72 -0.17 -5.77 4.39
CA TRP A 72 -0.64 -6.77 3.46
C TRP A 72 0.32 -6.76 2.27
N TYR A 73 0.57 -7.92 1.67
CA TYR A 73 1.25 -8.01 0.38
C TYR A 73 0.26 -8.50 -0.68
N TYR A 74 0.49 -8.11 -1.92
CA TYR A 74 -0.30 -8.56 -3.06
C TYR A 74 0.64 -9.32 -3.99
N ASP A 75 0.21 -10.48 -4.48
CA ASP A 75 0.90 -11.26 -5.50
C ASP A 75 -0.12 -11.93 -6.45
N ASN A 76 0.34 -12.84 -7.30
CA ASN A 76 -0.51 -13.56 -8.24
C ASN A 76 -1.58 -14.44 -7.54
N ASP A 77 -1.39 -14.80 -6.26
CA ASP A 77 -2.35 -15.58 -5.45
C ASP A 77 -3.33 -14.67 -4.69
N GLY A 78 -3.23 -13.35 -4.86
CA GLY A 78 -4.12 -12.34 -4.29
C GLY A 78 -3.50 -11.57 -3.13
N VAL A 79 -4.34 -10.84 -2.40
CA VAL A 79 -3.91 -10.05 -1.23
C VAL A 79 -3.80 -10.96 -0.02
N GLN A 80 -2.65 -10.89 0.65
CA GLN A 80 -2.23 -11.73 1.76
C GLN A 80 -1.84 -10.88 2.97
N PHE A 81 -2.20 -11.33 4.16
CA PHE A 81 -1.85 -10.64 5.41
C PHE A 81 -0.39 -10.88 5.79
N VAL A 82 0.33 -9.83 6.18
CA VAL A 82 1.71 -9.93 6.68
C VAL A 82 1.73 -9.82 8.20
N LYS A 83 1.31 -8.67 8.73
CA LYS A 83 1.53 -8.28 10.12
C LYS A 83 0.51 -7.23 10.53
N ARG A 84 -0.01 -7.35 11.74
CA ARG A 84 -0.79 -6.29 12.40
C ARG A 84 -0.14 -5.99 13.74
N PHE A 85 -0.04 -4.71 14.08
CA PHE A 85 0.40 -4.31 15.39
C PHE A 85 -0.20 -2.97 15.79
N GLU A 86 -0.17 -2.70 17.08
CA GLU A 86 -0.58 -1.42 17.66
C GLU A 86 0.50 -0.38 17.39
N ALA A 87 0.23 0.54 16.48
CA ALA A 87 1.14 1.64 16.18
C ALA A 87 0.94 2.81 17.15
N HIS A 88 -0.33 3.07 17.51
CA HIS A 88 -0.74 4.20 18.33
C HIS A 88 -1.74 3.73 19.39
N SER A 89 -1.75 4.41 20.54
CA SER A 89 -2.71 4.13 21.62
C SER A 89 -4.07 4.83 21.42
N ALA A 90 -4.23 5.56 20.32
CA ALA A 90 -5.44 6.26 19.93
C ALA A 90 -5.62 6.22 18.41
N ARG A 91 -6.78 6.72 17.94
CA ARG A 91 -7.17 6.79 16.53
C ARG A 91 -6.07 7.39 15.64
N ILE A 92 -5.67 6.64 14.62
CA ILE A 92 -4.79 7.12 13.56
C ILE A 92 -5.54 8.17 12.73
N THR A 93 -5.04 9.40 12.69
CA THR A 93 -5.63 10.50 11.92
C THR A 93 -5.20 10.46 10.47
N GLN A 94 -3.92 10.17 10.20
CA GLN A 94 -3.40 10.07 8.86
C GLN A 94 -2.24 9.08 8.76
N MET A 95 -2.16 8.42 7.60
CA MET A 95 -1.02 7.63 7.16
C MET A 95 -0.64 8.06 5.74
N ARG A 96 0.66 8.10 5.46
CA ARG A 96 1.24 8.37 4.13
C ARG A 96 2.51 7.56 3.97
N GLY A 97 2.76 7.06 2.76
CA GLY A 97 4.06 6.52 2.36
C GLY A 97 4.87 7.55 1.61
N THR A 98 6.20 7.43 1.64
CA THR A 98 7.08 8.20 0.77
C THR A 98 6.90 7.75 -0.69
N ARG A 99 7.18 8.63 -1.65
CA ARG A 99 6.98 8.37 -3.08
C ARG A 99 7.89 7.26 -3.63
N ASP A 100 9.03 7.04 -3.00
CA ASP A 100 9.96 5.94 -3.30
C ASP A 100 9.53 4.59 -2.70
N GLY A 101 8.49 4.56 -1.86
CA GLY A 101 8.00 3.35 -1.21
C GLY A 101 8.90 2.83 -0.08
N LEU A 102 9.88 3.61 0.38
CA LEU A 102 10.83 3.16 1.42
C LEU A 102 10.28 3.33 2.84
N PHE A 103 9.53 4.41 3.09
CA PHE A 103 9.06 4.74 4.43
C PHE A 103 7.55 4.95 4.48
N LEU A 104 6.98 4.64 5.64
CA LEU A 104 5.63 4.99 6.02
C LEU A 104 5.68 5.96 7.20
N GLY A 105 4.77 6.91 7.22
CA GLY A 105 4.50 7.78 8.35
C GLY A 105 3.09 7.56 8.86
N SER A 106 2.89 7.66 10.17
CA SER A 106 1.55 7.74 10.76
C SER A 106 1.51 8.76 11.88
N ILE A 107 0.37 9.44 11.99
CA ILE A 107 0.06 10.36 13.09
C ILE A 107 -1.25 9.94 13.77
N SER A 108 -1.39 10.28 15.04
CA SER A 108 -2.57 9.94 15.84
C SER A 108 -2.92 11.02 16.85
N LEU A 109 -4.15 10.94 17.36
CA LEU A 109 -4.63 11.77 18.47
C LEU A 109 -3.85 11.55 19.78
N ASP A 110 -3.02 10.50 19.86
CA ASP A 110 -2.09 10.27 20.97
C ASP A 110 -0.87 11.22 20.99
N ARG A 111 -0.84 12.20 20.09
CA ARG A 111 0.25 13.18 19.92
C ARG A 111 1.58 12.54 19.52
N LYS A 112 1.54 11.45 18.75
CA LYS A 112 2.75 10.83 18.21
C LYS A 112 2.78 10.86 16.69
N TYR A 113 4.01 10.91 16.18
CA TYR A 113 4.33 10.53 14.81
C TYR A 113 5.22 9.29 14.84
N ASN A 114 4.85 8.26 14.08
CA ASN A 114 5.68 7.08 13.89
C ASN A 114 6.23 7.05 12.46
N HIS A 115 7.52 6.78 12.35
CA HIS A 115 8.24 6.57 11.11
C HIS A 115 8.57 5.08 10.98
N PHE A 116 8.10 4.44 9.92
CA PHE A 116 8.33 3.03 9.66
C PHE A 116 9.18 2.86 8.41
N ASP A 117 9.96 1.81 8.42
CA ASP A 117 10.65 1.29 7.24
C ASP A 117 9.83 0.15 6.65
N PHE A 118 9.48 0.29 5.37
CA PHE A 118 8.66 -0.71 4.68
C PHE A 118 9.39 -2.04 4.49
N SER A 119 10.73 -2.05 4.43
CA SER A 119 11.51 -3.28 4.22
C SER A 119 11.50 -4.20 5.44
N SER A 120 11.45 -3.62 6.64
CA SER A 120 11.41 -4.33 7.92
C SER A 120 10.01 -4.46 8.53
N PHE A 121 9.01 -3.70 8.02
CA PHE A 121 7.67 -3.59 8.61
C PHE A 121 7.70 -3.18 10.09
N ASP A 122 8.69 -2.36 10.46
CA ASP A 122 8.95 -1.94 11.84
C ASP A 122 9.06 -0.42 11.96
N VAL A 123 8.74 0.06 13.17
CA VAL A 123 8.88 1.46 13.55
C VAL A 123 10.36 1.77 13.77
N VAL A 124 10.94 2.57 12.89
CA VAL A 124 12.32 3.07 13.01
C VAL A 124 12.41 4.20 14.03
N THR A 125 11.42 5.10 14.06
CA THR A 125 11.44 6.24 14.98
C THR A 125 10.03 6.60 15.46
N ARG A 126 9.93 6.98 16.74
CA ARG A 126 8.73 7.57 17.32
C ARG A 126 9.03 8.98 17.81
N LEU A 127 8.25 9.95 17.36
CA LEU A 127 8.30 11.34 17.80
C LEU A 127 7.13 11.61 18.73
N ASN A 128 7.41 12.13 19.93
CA ASN A 128 6.39 12.67 20.82
C ASN A 128 6.21 14.16 20.48
N LEU A 129 5.00 14.54 20.09
CA LEU A 129 4.66 15.89 19.68
C LEU A 129 4.07 16.65 20.87
N GLU A 130 4.40 17.93 21.00
CA GLU A 130 3.83 18.80 22.04
C GLU A 130 2.38 19.21 21.74
N PHE A 131 1.90 18.90 20.54
CA PHE A 131 0.59 19.25 20.00
C PHE A 131 -0.14 18.02 19.44
N VAL A 132 -1.43 18.16 19.18
CA VAL A 132 -2.21 17.15 18.45
C VAL A 132 -1.99 17.34 16.94
N PRO A 133 -1.44 16.33 16.21
CA PRO A 133 -1.21 16.45 14.79
C PRO A 133 -2.51 16.31 13.99
N LEU A 134 -2.76 17.24 13.08
CA LEU A 134 -3.94 17.24 12.21
C LEU A 134 -3.68 16.53 10.88
N CYS A 135 -2.59 16.91 10.22
CA CYS A 135 -2.12 16.29 8.98
C CYS A 135 -0.59 16.38 8.88
N PHE A 136 0.00 15.61 7.98
CA PHE A 136 1.41 15.66 7.68
C PHE A 136 1.69 15.30 6.22
N GLU A 137 2.89 15.67 5.75
CA GLU A 137 3.40 15.33 4.43
C GLU A 137 4.91 15.12 4.44
N PHE A 138 5.41 14.23 3.58
CA PHE A 138 6.82 14.07 3.31
C PHE A 138 7.29 15.14 2.33
N ILE A 139 8.22 15.99 2.77
CA ILE A 139 8.83 17.05 1.96
C ILE A 139 10.29 16.72 1.69
N THR A 140 10.54 15.53 1.15
CA THR A 140 11.90 15.12 0.80
C THR A 140 12.24 15.71 -0.57
N ASN A 141 12.88 16.88 -0.54
CA ASN A 141 13.42 17.51 -1.75
C ASN A 141 14.60 16.70 -2.32
N HIS A 142 14.96 16.93 -3.58
CA HIS A 142 16.11 16.27 -4.21
C HIS A 142 17.47 16.60 -3.58
N THR A 143 17.52 17.61 -2.71
CA THR A 143 18.77 18.16 -2.15
C THR A 143 19.10 17.65 -0.75
N SER A 144 18.12 17.10 -0.03
CA SER A 144 18.26 16.66 1.36
C SER A 144 18.49 15.14 1.37
N PRO A 145 19.62 14.67 1.92
CA PRO A 145 19.86 13.23 2.06
C PRO A 145 18.98 12.56 3.11
N HIS A 146 18.20 13.35 3.86
CA HIS A 146 17.32 12.87 4.91
C HIS A 146 15.87 13.26 4.64
N THR A 147 14.98 12.34 4.95
CA THR A 147 13.53 12.54 4.92
C THR A 147 13.13 13.70 5.82
N ILE A 148 12.41 14.67 5.28
CA ILE A 148 11.80 15.77 6.02
C ILE A 148 10.31 15.54 6.08
N VAL A 149 9.74 15.73 7.26
CA VAL A 149 8.31 15.56 7.52
C VAL A 149 7.76 16.88 8.02
N ALA A 150 6.74 17.41 7.35
CA ALA A 150 5.98 18.56 7.80
C ALA A 150 4.71 18.11 8.48
N ILE A 151 4.51 18.52 9.73
CA ILE A 151 3.37 18.11 10.56
C ILE A 151 2.61 19.37 10.99
N ALA A 152 1.34 19.45 10.61
CA ALA A 152 0.44 20.53 11.02
C ALA A 152 -0.09 20.28 12.43
N SER A 153 -0.08 21.32 13.25
CA SER A 153 -0.56 21.31 14.63
C SER A 153 -1.99 21.83 14.73
N ALA A 154 -2.75 21.28 15.67
CA ALA A 154 -4.04 21.81 16.08
C ALA A 154 -3.88 23.00 17.03
N GLY A 155 -4.63 24.08 16.80
CA GLY A 155 -4.84 25.18 17.74
C GLY A 155 -3.90 26.39 17.58
N ASP A 156 -2.72 26.25 16.97
CA ASP A 156 -1.78 27.37 16.76
C ASP A 156 -1.56 27.69 15.26
N GLY A 157 -2.18 26.94 14.34
CA GLY A 157 -2.09 27.17 12.89
C GLY A 157 -0.67 27.00 12.30
N ARG A 158 0.21 26.26 12.98
CA ARG A 158 1.61 26.08 12.55
C ARG A 158 1.84 24.75 11.83
N VAL A 159 2.91 24.73 11.07
CA VAL A 159 3.49 23.50 10.51
C VAL A 159 4.90 23.35 11.04
N TYR A 160 5.15 22.26 11.74
CA TYR A 160 6.45 21.92 12.32
C TYR A 160 7.19 20.95 11.41
N LEU A 161 8.49 21.20 11.21
CA LEU A 161 9.34 20.39 10.35
C LEU A 161 10.24 19.49 11.17
N TYR A 162 10.23 18.20 10.85
CA TYR A 162 11.02 17.18 11.53
C TYR A 162 11.92 16.44 10.54
N LYS A 163 13.09 16.03 11.02
CA LYS A 163 13.92 15.01 10.38
C LYS A 163 13.90 13.78 11.29
N PRO A 164 12.91 12.89 11.12
CA PRO A 164 12.67 11.81 12.08
C PRO A 164 13.89 10.90 12.24
N THR A 165 14.68 10.69 11.19
CA THR A 165 15.87 9.83 11.26
C THR A 165 17.08 10.47 11.96
N ILE A 166 16.98 11.73 12.40
CA ILE A 166 18.12 12.48 12.99
C ILE A 166 17.78 13.02 14.39
N SER A 167 16.61 13.64 14.53
CA SER A 167 16.27 14.42 15.72
C SER A 167 14.82 14.20 16.13
N SER A 168 14.60 14.11 17.44
CA SER A 168 13.26 14.12 18.04
C SER A 168 12.60 15.50 18.05
N ASN A 169 13.42 16.55 18.04
CA ASN A 169 12.96 17.94 18.12
C ASN A 169 12.69 18.52 16.73
N PRO A 170 11.72 19.43 16.59
CA PRO A 170 11.46 20.11 15.33
C PRO A 170 12.66 20.95 14.92
N MET A 171 13.00 20.91 13.63
CA MET A 171 14.03 21.77 13.04
C MET A 171 13.60 23.23 13.01
N SER A 172 12.34 23.46 12.69
CA SER A 172 11.73 24.79 12.59
C SER A 172 10.21 24.66 12.54
N SER A 173 9.53 25.80 12.67
CA SER A 173 8.08 25.91 12.55
C SER A 173 7.72 27.05 11.59
N ILE A 174 6.68 26.84 10.80
CA ILE A 174 6.16 27.81 9.84
C ILE A 174 4.79 28.26 10.34
N SER A 175 4.61 29.57 10.51
CA SER A 175 3.27 30.13 10.69
C SER A 175 2.67 30.35 9.31
N ILE A 176 1.69 29.52 8.95
CA ILE A 176 0.94 29.69 7.71
C ILE A 176 -0.22 30.64 8.02
N GLY A 177 -0.62 31.47 7.05
CA GLY A 177 -1.65 32.50 7.27
C GLY A 177 -3.06 31.92 7.47
N THR A 178 -3.20 30.59 7.33
CA THR A 178 -4.43 29.84 7.54
C THR A 178 -4.58 29.40 8.99
N SER A 179 -5.83 29.29 9.45
CA SER A 179 -6.17 28.51 10.65
C SER A 179 -5.73 27.04 10.54
N ASP A 180 -6.04 26.22 11.55
CA ASP A 180 -5.81 24.77 11.60
C ASP A 180 -5.83 24.07 10.22
N ILE A 181 -4.64 23.65 9.81
CA ILE A 181 -4.40 23.02 8.51
C ILE A 181 -4.79 21.57 8.62
N HIS A 182 -5.79 21.18 7.85
CA HIS A 182 -6.31 19.82 7.86
C HIS A 182 -5.81 18.99 6.68
N THR A 183 -5.24 19.61 5.64
CA THR A 183 -4.65 18.91 4.50
C THR A 183 -3.37 19.59 4.06
N LEU A 184 -2.35 18.78 3.76
CA LEU A 184 -1.04 19.21 3.32
C LEU A 184 -0.57 18.27 2.20
N VAL A 185 -0.07 18.82 1.10
CA VAL A 185 0.48 18.03 -0.01
C VAL A 185 1.74 18.69 -0.59
N TYR A 186 2.71 17.87 -0.98
CA TYR A 186 3.97 18.30 -1.57
C TYR A 186 4.04 17.95 -3.05
N ASN A 187 4.47 18.92 -3.87
CA ASN A 187 4.75 18.72 -5.27
C ASN A 187 6.27 18.77 -5.52
N PRO A 188 6.93 17.62 -5.75
CA PRO A 188 8.37 17.56 -5.94
C PRO A 188 8.84 18.16 -7.26
N ARG A 189 7.98 18.31 -8.28
CA ARG A 189 8.38 18.94 -9.54
C ARG A 189 8.71 20.43 -9.37
N TYR A 190 8.04 21.08 -8.43
CA TYR A 190 8.20 22.51 -8.17
C TYR A 190 8.74 22.79 -6.76
N ASP A 191 9.12 21.76 -6.01
CA ASP A 191 9.50 21.88 -4.60
C ASP A 191 8.55 22.77 -3.78
N VAL A 192 7.25 22.57 -3.92
CA VAL A 192 6.21 23.45 -3.35
C VAL A 192 5.13 22.64 -2.66
N CYS A 193 4.68 23.12 -1.51
CA CYS A 193 3.60 22.56 -0.74
C CYS A 193 2.32 23.40 -0.84
N LEU A 194 1.18 22.73 -0.84
CA LEU A 194 -0.14 23.33 -0.64
C LEU A 194 -0.66 22.92 0.74
N ALA A 195 -1.11 23.90 1.52
CA ALA A 195 -1.74 23.70 2.82
C ALA A 195 -3.16 24.27 2.78
N ALA A 196 -4.17 23.49 3.18
CA ALA A 196 -5.55 23.98 3.22
C ALA A 196 -6.22 23.76 4.58
N ASN A 197 -7.12 24.69 4.93
CA ASN A 197 -7.93 24.62 6.14
C ASN A 197 -9.41 24.33 5.82
N ARG A 198 -10.21 24.10 6.86
CA ARG A 198 -11.66 23.87 6.75
C ARG A 198 -12.49 25.14 6.47
N LEU A 199 -11.84 26.31 6.43
CA LEU A 199 -12.48 27.60 6.09
C LEU A 199 -12.39 27.92 4.58
N GLY A 200 -11.74 27.06 3.80
CA GLY A 200 -11.55 27.24 2.36
C GLY A 200 -10.31 28.05 1.97
N ASP A 201 -9.44 28.38 2.91
CA ASP A 201 -8.15 28.97 2.60
C ASP A 201 -7.17 27.89 2.14
N ILE A 202 -6.49 28.17 1.04
CA ILE A 202 -5.36 27.37 0.55
C ILE A 202 -4.14 28.28 0.49
N ASP A 203 -3.08 27.95 1.22
CA ASP A 203 -1.78 28.59 1.17
C ASP A 203 -0.77 27.74 0.41
N VAL A 204 0.26 28.41 -0.10
CA VAL A 204 1.34 27.82 -0.88
C VAL A 204 2.68 28.29 -0.33
N PHE A 205 3.61 27.36 -0.12
CA PHE A 205 4.95 27.66 0.34
C PHE A 205 5.99 26.76 -0.33
N ASP A 206 7.17 27.31 -0.52
CA ASP A 206 8.34 26.62 -1.05
C ASP A 206 8.92 25.66 0.01
N ALA A 207 9.24 24.44 -0.41
CA ALA A 207 9.72 23.36 0.45
C ALA A 207 11.13 23.57 1.00
N ASN A 208 11.90 24.49 0.43
CA ASN A 208 13.28 24.77 0.83
C ASN A 208 13.34 26.00 1.74
N THR A 209 12.66 27.07 1.33
CA THR A 209 12.69 28.36 2.01
C THR A 209 11.56 28.54 3.01
N PHE A 210 10.51 27.72 2.92
CA PHE A 210 9.32 27.77 3.76
C PHE A 210 8.58 29.11 3.72
N LYS A 211 8.74 29.81 2.60
CA LYS A 211 8.11 31.10 2.31
C LYS A 211 7.29 30.98 1.05
N PHE A 212 6.48 31.99 0.79
CA PHE A 212 5.76 32.08 -0.48
C PHE A 212 6.76 32.04 -1.67
N PRO A 213 6.52 31.23 -2.71
CA PRO A 213 7.46 30.99 -3.82
C PRO A 213 7.52 32.15 -4.84
N SER A 214 7.79 33.38 -4.39
CA SER A 214 7.72 34.60 -5.22
C SER A 214 8.75 34.68 -6.34
N LYS A 215 9.90 33.99 -6.20
CA LYS A 215 11.00 33.98 -7.17
C LYS A 215 11.23 32.61 -7.82
N HIS A 216 10.23 31.74 -7.79
CA HIS A 216 10.38 30.38 -8.31
C HIS A 216 10.46 30.37 -9.84
N SER A 217 11.53 29.81 -10.40
CA SER A 217 11.84 29.88 -11.85
C SER A 217 10.80 29.21 -12.74
N HIS A 218 10.12 28.18 -12.23
CA HIS A 218 9.16 27.38 -13.02
C HIS A 218 7.70 27.73 -12.77
N LEU A 219 7.37 28.48 -11.72
CA LEU A 219 5.99 28.91 -11.45
C LEU A 219 5.69 30.18 -12.24
N ARG A 220 4.42 30.36 -12.62
CA ARG A 220 3.94 31.49 -13.42
C ARG A 220 3.08 32.46 -12.61
N PHE A 221 3.27 32.48 -11.30
CA PHE A 221 2.67 33.44 -10.39
C PHE A 221 3.71 33.94 -9.40
N GLN A 222 3.63 35.20 -9.01
CA GLN A 222 4.52 35.82 -8.02
C GLN A 222 3.79 36.25 -6.75
N MET A 223 2.46 36.29 -6.80
CA MET A 223 1.58 36.62 -5.69
C MET A 223 0.38 35.68 -5.66
N LYS A 224 -0.15 35.42 -4.45
CA LYS A 224 -1.33 34.55 -4.28
C LYS A 224 -2.56 35.07 -5.05
N GLY A 225 -2.71 36.39 -5.20
CA GLY A 225 -3.81 37.01 -5.94
C GLY A 225 -3.83 36.73 -7.45
N GLU A 226 -2.73 36.19 -8.02
CA GLU A 226 -2.67 35.78 -9.43
C GLU A 226 -3.19 34.35 -9.66
N THR A 227 -3.53 33.65 -8.57
CA THR A 227 -4.00 32.26 -8.54
C THR A 227 -5.49 32.20 -8.21
N ASP A 228 -6.11 31.03 -8.41
CA ASP A 228 -7.52 30.79 -8.07
C ASP A 228 -7.68 30.07 -6.71
N LEU A 229 -6.67 30.17 -5.84
CA LEU A 229 -6.68 29.52 -4.52
C LEU A 229 -7.72 30.10 -3.54
N TYR A 230 -8.27 31.28 -3.82
CA TYR A 230 -9.31 31.90 -3.00
C TYR A 230 -10.73 31.40 -3.35
N GLU A 231 -10.87 30.61 -4.41
CA GLU A 231 -12.18 30.23 -4.93
C GLU A 231 -13.01 29.43 -3.93
N LEU A 232 -12.39 28.52 -3.19
CA LEU A 232 -13.10 27.70 -2.20
C LEU A 232 -13.73 28.57 -1.10
N ARG A 233 -12.94 29.51 -0.56
CA ARG A 233 -13.42 30.46 0.44
C ARG A 233 -14.54 31.37 -0.07
N LYS A 234 -14.47 31.82 -1.34
CA LYS A 234 -15.53 32.65 -1.94
C LYS A 234 -16.87 31.92 -2.03
N VAL A 235 -16.83 30.63 -2.37
CA VAL A 235 -18.03 29.78 -2.51
C VAL A 235 -18.48 29.21 -1.15
N GLY A 236 -17.67 29.34 -0.10
CA GLY A 236 -17.98 28.82 1.24
C GLY A 236 -17.77 27.30 1.36
N THR A 237 -16.85 26.75 0.58
CA THR A 237 -16.45 25.33 0.62
C THR A 237 -14.97 25.22 1.03
N HIS A 238 -14.50 23.99 1.25
CA HIS A 238 -13.10 23.70 1.54
C HIS A 238 -12.65 22.39 0.87
N ALA A 239 -11.35 22.23 0.69
CA ALA A 239 -10.76 21.03 0.09
C ALA A 239 -10.66 19.93 1.15
N VAL A 240 -11.48 18.89 1.03
CA VAL A 240 -11.45 17.67 1.86
C VAL A 240 -10.15 16.91 1.66
N SER A 241 -9.73 16.73 0.41
CA SER A 241 -8.46 16.10 0.07
C SER A 241 -7.84 16.70 -1.17
N ILE A 242 -6.51 16.68 -1.22
CA ILE A 242 -5.73 17.16 -2.36
C ILE A 242 -4.84 16.02 -2.85
N ALA A 243 -4.83 15.81 -4.16
CA ALA A 243 -3.91 14.92 -4.85
C ALA A 243 -3.11 15.71 -5.87
N VAL A 244 -1.79 15.49 -5.93
CA VAL A 244 -0.92 16.02 -6.98
C VAL A 244 -0.63 14.91 -7.98
N SER A 245 -0.71 15.20 -9.27
CA SER A 245 -0.42 14.23 -10.31
C SER A 245 1.05 13.76 -10.23
N PRO A 246 1.37 12.51 -10.60
CA PRO A 246 2.75 12.02 -10.54
C PRO A 246 3.76 12.90 -11.29
N ASN A 247 3.37 13.46 -12.44
CA ASN A 247 4.17 14.39 -13.22
C ASN A 247 4.19 15.83 -12.65
N GLY A 248 3.49 16.10 -11.56
CA GLY A 248 3.41 17.38 -10.85
C GLY A 248 2.64 18.49 -11.55
N GLU A 249 2.02 18.25 -12.70
CA GLU A 249 1.38 19.30 -13.51
C GLU A 249 0.02 19.74 -13.00
N PHE A 250 -0.67 18.85 -12.28
CA PHE A 250 -2.02 19.10 -11.78
C PHE A 250 -2.12 18.87 -10.27
N ALA A 251 -2.95 19.67 -9.63
CA ALA A 251 -3.50 19.39 -8.30
C ALA A 251 -5.01 19.24 -8.42
N ALA A 252 -5.53 18.08 -8.03
CA ALA A 252 -6.97 17.86 -7.91
C ALA A 252 -7.38 18.03 -6.44
N MET A 253 -8.49 18.73 -6.22
CA MET A 253 -9.07 18.95 -4.90
C MET A 253 -10.47 18.39 -4.90
N HIS A 254 -10.74 17.44 -4.01
CA HIS A 254 -12.10 17.04 -3.69
C HIS A 254 -12.63 17.97 -2.60
N CYS A 255 -13.77 18.61 -2.84
CA CYS A 255 -14.29 19.67 -1.99
C CYS A 255 -15.58 19.24 -1.27
N HIS A 256 -15.84 19.87 -0.12
CA HIS A 256 -16.98 19.53 0.74
C HIS A 256 -18.35 19.80 0.09
N ASP A 257 -18.40 20.60 -0.97
CA ASP A 257 -19.61 20.87 -1.77
C ASP A 257 -19.90 19.78 -2.82
N GLY A 258 -19.15 18.68 -2.80
CA GLY A 258 -19.29 17.58 -3.76
C GLY A 258 -18.69 17.89 -5.12
N MET A 259 -17.93 18.98 -5.27
CA MET A 259 -17.22 19.28 -6.51
C MET A 259 -15.77 18.82 -6.44
N ILE A 260 -15.22 18.44 -7.60
CA ILE A 260 -13.79 18.18 -7.76
C ILE A 260 -13.21 19.29 -8.63
N ARG A 261 -12.23 20.01 -8.09
CA ARG A 261 -11.58 21.15 -8.76
C ARG A 261 -10.16 20.79 -9.11
N LEU A 262 -9.86 20.85 -10.41
CA LEU A 262 -8.54 20.54 -10.97
C LEU A 262 -7.82 21.85 -11.29
N TYR A 263 -6.62 22.01 -10.75
CA TYR A 263 -5.78 23.19 -10.92
C TYR A 263 -4.52 22.84 -11.72
N ARG A 264 -4.10 23.72 -12.62
CA ARG A 264 -2.76 23.64 -13.22
C ARG A 264 -1.74 24.12 -12.21
N PHE A 265 -0.85 23.25 -11.77
CA PHE A 265 0.05 23.55 -10.66
C PHE A 265 1.00 24.72 -10.96
N GLN A 266 1.48 24.84 -12.20
CA GLN A 266 2.37 25.92 -12.62
C GLN A 266 1.79 27.32 -12.37
N THR A 267 0.47 27.47 -12.49
CA THR A 267 -0.24 28.75 -12.36
C THR A 267 -1.13 28.81 -11.12
N LEU A 268 -1.43 27.66 -10.50
CA LEU A 268 -2.49 27.45 -9.50
C LEU A 268 -3.83 28.10 -9.89
N LYS A 269 -4.11 28.08 -11.21
CA LYS A 269 -5.38 28.49 -11.78
C LYS A 269 -6.27 27.29 -12.01
N LEU A 270 -7.56 27.50 -11.83
CA LEU A 270 -8.58 26.49 -12.02
C LEU A 270 -8.59 26.10 -13.50
N PHE A 271 -8.43 24.81 -13.75
CA PHE A 271 -8.43 24.23 -15.08
C PHE A 271 -9.76 23.57 -15.41
N ARG A 272 -10.35 22.85 -14.45
CA ARG A 272 -11.63 22.16 -14.64
C ARG A 272 -12.35 21.95 -13.31
N VAL A 273 -13.68 21.86 -13.39
CA VAL A 273 -14.54 21.45 -12.28
C VAL A 273 -15.36 20.25 -12.75
N TYR A 274 -15.39 19.19 -11.94
CA TYR A 274 -16.33 18.10 -12.07
C TYR A 274 -17.38 18.23 -10.97
N ASP A 275 -18.65 18.31 -11.36
CA ASP A 275 -19.77 18.37 -10.42
C ASP A 275 -20.19 16.94 -10.07
N GLU A 276 -19.97 16.54 -8.81
CA GLU A 276 -20.42 15.26 -8.25
C GLU A 276 -21.45 15.50 -7.14
N SER A 277 -22.10 16.66 -7.14
CA SER A 277 -23.11 17.03 -6.14
C SER A 277 -24.37 16.17 -6.27
N THR A 278 -25.08 16.01 -5.15
CA THR A 278 -26.39 15.33 -5.12
C THR A 278 -27.42 16.00 -6.02
N LEU A 279 -27.29 17.31 -6.27
CA LEU A 279 -28.18 18.08 -7.12
C LEU A 279 -27.97 17.73 -8.61
N MET A 280 -26.71 17.61 -9.03
CA MET A 280 -26.36 17.14 -10.37
C MET A 280 -26.94 15.75 -10.62
N TYR A 281 -26.71 14.81 -9.70
CA TYR A 281 -27.22 13.45 -9.81
C TYR A 281 -28.75 13.39 -9.86
N SER A 282 -29.44 14.25 -9.10
CA SER A 282 -30.91 14.34 -9.13
C SER A 282 -31.42 14.88 -10.46
N SER A 283 -30.74 15.88 -11.03
CA SER A 283 -31.09 16.45 -12.33
C SER A 283 -30.86 15.43 -13.45
N ALA A 284 -29.75 14.68 -13.36
CA ALA A 284 -29.40 13.63 -14.30
C ALA A 284 -30.44 12.51 -14.37
N GLN A 285 -31.10 12.13 -13.26
CA GLN A 285 -32.16 11.09 -13.29
C GLN A 285 -33.36 11.46 -14.20
N SER A 286 -33.55 12.76 -14.48
CA SER A 286 -34.65 13.25 -15.32
C SER A 286 -34.23 13.56 -16.76
N ASP A 287 -32.93 13.54 -17.06
CA ASP A 287 -32.40 13.88 -18.38
C ASP A 287 -32.27 12.61 -19.24
N PRO A 288 -33.06 12.48 -20.34
CA PRO A 288 -32.97 11.32 -21.22
C PRO A 288 -31.59 11.10 -21.84
N ASN A 289 -30.75 12.15 -21.90
CA ASN A 289 -29.40 12.05 -22.46
C ASN A 289 -28.36 11.60 -21.42
N ALA A 290 -28.70 11.57 -20.13
CA ALA A 290 -27.78 11.23 -19.04
C ALA A 290 -27.94 9.78 -18.54
N THR A 291 -28.31 8.86 -19.43
CA THR A 291 -28.60 7.46 -19.11
C THR A 291 -27.47 6.73 -18.38
N ALA A 292 -26.21 7.08 -18.65
CA ALA A 292 -25.04 6.54 -17.95
C ALA A 292 -25.00 6.86 -16.45
N LEU A 293 -25.76 7.87 -16.00
CA LEU A 293 -25.88 8.29 -14.60
C LEU A 293 -27.21 7.82 -13.97
N HIS A 294 -28.09 7.18 -14.73
CA HIS A 294 -29.37 6.71 -14.24
C HIS A 294 -29.17 5.53 -13.28
N LEU A 295 -29.91 5.56 -12.18
CA LEU A 295 -29.97 4.49 -11.20
C LEU A 295 -31.41 4.05 -11.04
N ASP A 296 -31.61 2.81 -10.57
CA ASP A 296 -32.93 2.40 -10.11
C ASP A 296 -33.43 3.35 -9.01
N SER A 297 -34.73 3.66 -9.02
CA SER A 297 -35.33 4.64 -8.11
C SER A 297 -35.06 4.35 -6.63
N VAL A 298 -35.05 3.08 -6.23
CA VAL A 298 -34.80 2.68 -4.84
C VAL A 298 -33.31 2.82 -4.50
N ASP A 299 -32.42 2.45 -5.43
CA ASP A 299 -30.98 2.59 -5.25
C ASP A 299 -30.57 4.06 -5.17
N PHE A 300 -31.08 4.89 -6.09
CA PHE A 300 -30.85 6.33 -6.12
C PHE A 300 -31.18 6.99 -4.78
N LEU A 301 -32.37 6.72 -4.23
CA LEU A 301 -32.80 7.30 -2.95
C LEU A 301 -31.89 6.87 -1.79
N LYS A 302 -31.46 5.61 -1.75
CA LYS A 302 -30.54 5.10 -0.73
C LYS A 302 -29.17 5.78 -0.81
N ARG A 303 -28.57 5.83 -2.00
CA ARG A 303 -27.26 6.44 -2.22
C ARG A 303 -27.28 7.95 -1.96
N ARG A 304 -28.37 8.63 -2.33
CA ARG A 304 -28.54 10.06 -2.06
C ARG A 304 -28.63 10.34 -0.56
N ALA A 305 -29.33 9.50 0.19
CA ALA A 305 -29.41 9.62 1.64
C ALA A 305 -28.02 9.46 2.30
N GLN A 306 -27.22 8.50 1.84
CA GLN A 306 -25.83 8.33 2.30
C GLN A 306 -24.97 9.55 1.99
N GLU A 307 -25.10 10.14 0.79
CA GLU A 307 -24.32 11.33 0.40
C GLU A 307 -24.65 12.55 1.27
N LEU A 308 -25.94 12.75 1.60
CA LEU A 308 -26.38 13.82 2.50
C LEU A 308 -25.88 13.62 3.93
N GLU A 309 -25.79 12.37 4.40
CA GLU A 309 -25.22 12.05 5.71
C GLU A 309 -23.70 12.29 5.75
N LEU A 310 -23.01 11.94 4.67
CA LEU A 310 -21.56 12.05 4.54
C LEU A 310 -21.07 13.50 4.63
N PHE A 311 -21.74 14.40 3.93
CA PHE A 311 -21.41 15.84 3.89
C PHE A 311 -22.31 16.70 4.77
N LYS A 312 -22.96 16.09 5.77
CA LYS A 312 -23.74 16.83 6.75
C LYS A 312 -22.83 17.81 7.50
N VAL A 313 -23.19 19.09 7.51
CA VAL A 313 -22.43 20.14 8.20
C VAL A 313 -22.19 19.76 9.67
N GLY A 314 -20.94 19.84 10.12
CA GLY A 314 -20.51 19.45 11.47
C GLY A 314 -20.20 17.95 11.65
N SER A 315 -20.27 17.16 10.58
CA SER A 315 -19.84 15.77 10.54
C SER A 315 -18.41 15.66 9.99
N ASP A 316 -17.54 14.92 10.67
CA ASP A 316 -16.18 14.62 10.17
C ASP A 316 -16.16 13.50 9.11
N GLN A 317 -17.31 12.90 8.75
CA GLN A 317 -17.32 11.66 7.96
C GLN A 317 -16.88 11.83 6.50
N GLY A 318 -17.27 12.94 5.86
CA GLY A 318 -16.89 13.25 4.48
C GLY A 318 -15.40 13.55 4.32
N GLU A 319 -14.71 13.89 5.40
CA GLU A 319 -13.32 14.32 5.39
C GLU A 319 -12.33 13.21 5.02
N TYR A 320 -12.77 11.96 5.09
CA TYR A 320 -11.99 10.81 4.71
C TYR A 320 -12.12 10.45 3.23
N SER A 321 -12.87 11.25 2.46
CA SER A 321 -12.97 11.06 1.02
C SER A 321 -11.67 11.45 0.32
N GLY A 322 -11.12 10.54 -0.47
CA GLY A 322 -9.81 10.68 -1.08
C GLY A 322 -9.80 10.33 -2.55
N ILE A 323 -9.10 11.17 -3.31
CA ILE A 323 -8.90 11.03 -4.76
C ILE A 323 -7.42 10.73 -5.06
N CYS A 324 -7.14 10.15 -6.23
CA CYS A 324 -5.77 9.94 -6.69
C CYS A 324 -5.67 10.05 -8.21
N PHE A 325 -4.44 10.24 -8.70
CA PHE A 325 -4.12 10.12 -10.11
C PHE A 325 -3.52 8.75 -10.38
N ASP A 326 -3.69 8.27 -11.61
CA ASP A 326 -2.94 7.12 -12.09
C ASP A 326 -1.45 7.48 -12.32
N SER A 327 -0.61 6.45 -12.45
CA SER A 327 0.83 6.57 -12.66
C SER A 327 1.21 7.39 -13.90
N SER A 328 0.36 7.42 -14.94
CA SER A 328 0.59 8.21 -16.15
C SER A 328 0.20 9.68 -16.02
N SER A 329 -0.49 10.07 -14.94
CA SER A 329 -1.05 11.42 -14.72
C SER A 329 -2.17 11.83 -15.69
N ASN A 330 -2.74 10.90 -16.45
CA ASN A 330 -3.80 11.20 -17.44
C ASN A 330 -5.19 10.92 -16.90
N TYR A 331 -5.31 10.08 -15.89
CA TYR A 331 -6.58 9.70 -15.30
C TYR A 331 -6.66 10.18 -13.86
N LEU A 332 -7.82 10.73 -13.53
CA LEU A 332 -8.22 11.03 -12.17
C LEU A 332 -9.18 9.95 -11.70
N VAL A 333 -8.91 9.37 -10.54
CA VAL A 333 -9.68 8.29 -9.95
C VAL A 333 -10.25 8.76 -8.61
N TYR A 334 -11.57 8.68 -8.47
CA TYR A 334 -12.25 9.22 -7.30
C TYR A 334 -13.56 8.50 -6.96
N PRO A 335 -13.86 8.29 -5.67
CA PRO A 335 -15.15 7.78 -5.22
C PRO A 335 -16.27 8.83 -5.33
N CYS A 336 -17.44 8.41 -5.79
CA CYS A 336 -18.64 9.22 -5.93
C CYS A 336 -19.90 8.39 -5.60
N MET A 337 -21.08 8.99 -5.77
CA MET A 337 -22.36 8.32 -5.54
C MET A 337 -22.53 7.05 -6.40
N LEU A 338 -22.01 7.01 -7.63
CA LEU A 338 -22.14 5.84 -8.51
C LEU A 338 -21.21 4.68 -8.16
N GLY A 339 -20.08 4.94 -7.51
CA GLY A 339 -18.98 3.98 -7.36
C GLY A 339 -17.65 4.73 -7.38
N ILE A 340 -16.64 4.19 -8.05
CA ILE A 340 -15.34 4.85 -8.24
C ILE A 340 -15.19 5.20 -9.72
N LYS A 341 -15.21 6.49 -10.04
CA LYS A 341 -15.06 6.98 -11.41
C LYS A 341 -13.58 7.07 -11.78
N ILE A 342 -13.29 6.74 -13.03
CA ILE A 342 -12.00 6.93 -13.69
C ILE A 342 -12.24 7.87 -14.87
N VAL A 343 -11.73 9.09 -14.77
CA VAL A 343 -11.94 10.15 -15.77
C VAL A 343 -10.62 10.48 -16.43
N ASN A 344 -10.59 10.46 -17.77
CA ASN A 344 -9.46 10.95 -18.53
C ASN A 344 -9.48 12.49 -18.52
N ILE A 345 -8.48 13.10 -17.88
CA ILE A 345 -8.43 14.56 -17.72
C ILE A 345 -8.05 15.28 -19.01
N GLN A 346 -7.39 14.59 -19.95
CA GLN A 346 -6.99 15.14 -21.24
C GLN A 346 -8.19 15.25 -22.18
N THR A 347 -8.95 14.16 -22.32
CA THR A 347 -10.12 14.09 -23.21
C THR A 347 -11.41 14.62 -22.56
N ASN A 348 -11.47 14.69 -21.23
CA ASN A 348 -12.66 15.01 -20.44
C ASN A 348 -13.74 13.91 -20.43
N ASN A 349 -13.35 12.67 -20.72
CA ASN A 349 -14.31 11.58 -20.82
C ASN A 349 -14.28 10.73 -19.55
N LEU A 350 -15.47 10.34 -19.08
CA LEU A 350 -15.59 9.25 -18.12
C LEU A 350 -15.27 7.95 -18.85
N VAL A 351 -14.25 7.23 -18.39
CA VAL A 351 -13.78 6.03 -19.09
C VAL A 351 -14.25 4.76 -18.42
N ARG A 352 -14.29 4.73 -17.08
CA ARG A 352 -14.78 3.57 -16.31
C ARG A 352 -15.45 3.99 -15.01
N VAL A 353 -16.35 3.13 -14.52
CA VAL A 353 -16.88 3.17 -13.15
C VAL A 353 -16.72 1.78 -12.54
N ILE A 354 -15.81 1.64 -11.58
CA ILE A 354 -15.63 0.38 -10.83
C ILE A 354 -16.44 0.42 -9.53
N GLY A 355 -16.84 -0.76 -9.04
CA GLY A 355 -17.68 -0.86 -7.84
C GLY A 355 -19.11 -0.35 -8.02
N GLY A 356 -19.55 -0.08 -9.25
CA GLY A 356 -20.89 0.45 -9.51
C GLY A 356 -22.02 -0.51 -9.13
N SER A 357 -21.74 -1.81 -9.24
CA SER A 357 -22.67 -2.90 -8.88
C SER A 357 -22.78 -3.15 -7.38
N GLU A 358 -21.93 -2.53 -6.55
CA GLU A 358 -21.91 -2.71 -5.09
C GLU A 358 -22.88 -1.74 -4.40
N MET A 359 -24.18 -1.94 -4.63
CA MET A 359 -25.26 -1.02 -4.24
C MET A 359 -25.29 -0.59 -2.75
N SER A 360 -24.73 -1.40 -1.86
CA SER A 360 -24.70 -1.12 -0.42
C SER A 360 -23.50 -0.28 0.04
N LEU A 361 -22.55 -0.02 -0.86
CA LEU A 361 -21.26 0.57 -0.55
C LEU A 361 -21.13 1.97 -1.14
N ARG A 362 -20.91 2.96 -0.27
CA ARG A 362 -20.39 4.27 -0.65
C ARG A 362 -18.90 4.30 -0.36
N PHE A 363 -18.07 4.13 -1.39
CA PHE A 363 -16.61 4.20 -1.22
C PHE A 363 -16.17 5.60 -0.78
N LEU A 364 -15.12 5.73 0.01
CA LEU A 364 -14.62 7.02 0.51
C LEU A 364 -13.26 7.36 -0.07
N LYS A 365 -12.30 6.46 0.08
CA LYS A 365 -10.94 6.67 -0.41
C LYS A 365 -10.56 5.55 -1.35
N VAL A 366 -9.84 5.90 -2.41
CA VAL A 366 -9.24 4.95 -3.34
C VAL A 366 -7.74 5.21 -3.47
N VAL A 367 -6.96 4.14 -3.56
CA VAL A 367 -5.53 4.17 -3.88
C VAL A 367 -5.25 3.10 -4.92
N LEU A 368 -4.41 3.43 -5.90
CA LEU A 368 -4.00 2.51 -6.95
C LEU A 368 -2.64 1.90 -6.64
N MET A 369 -2.51 0.61 -6.92
CA MET A 369 -1.24 -0.08 -7.05
C MET A 369 -1.11 -0.49 -8.51
N GLN A 370 -0.16 0.13 -9.20
CA GLN A 370 0.05 -0.05 -10.63
C GLN A 370 1.51 -0.40 -10.85
N ASN A 371 1.79 -1.15 -11.91
CA ASN A 371 3.16 -1.29 -12.35
C ASN A 371 3.68 0.09 -12.74
N ALA A 372 4.78 0.50 -12.08
CA ALA A 372 5.57 1.60 -12.59
C ALA A 372 6.05 1.16 -13.97
N SER A 373 5.41 1.66 -15.02
CA SER A 373 5.84 1.42 -16.39
C SER A 373 7.28 1.93 -16.50
N GLN A 374 8.25 1.03 -16.36
CA GLN A 374 9.58 1.26 -16.89
C GLN A 374 9.34 1.61 -18.35
N LYS A 375 9.74 2.82 -18.76
CA LYS A 375 9.64 3.26 -20.15
C LYS A 375 10.15 2.10 -21.01
N ARG A 376 9.24 1.40 -21.71
CA ARG A 376 9.62 0.35 -22.65
C ARG A 376 10.45 1.06 -23.71
N HIS A 377 11.77 0.98 -23.62
CA HIS A 377 12.59 1.21 -24.78
C HIS A 377 12.18 0.15 -25.79
N MET A 378 11.50 0.56 -26.86
CA MET A 378 11.30 -0.28 -28.03
C MET A 378 12.69 -0.75 -28.50
N GLY A 379 13.03 -2.00 -28.18
CA GLY A 379 14.34 -2.55 -28.49
C GLY A 379 14.62 -3.95 -27.92
N SER A 380 14.02 -4.36 -26.79
CA SER A 380 14.26 -5.68 -26.21
C SER A 380 13.05 -6.62 -26.37
N ALA A 381 13.00 -7.30 -27.51
CA ALA A 381 12.19 -8.51 -27.65
C ALA A 381 12.81 -9.62 -26.78
N GLY A 382 12.25 -9.87 -25.59
CA GLY A 382 12.75 -10.94 -24.72
C GLY A 382 12.15 -11.09 -23.33
N ALA A 383 11.39 -10.12 -22.81
CA ALA A 383 10.70 -10.31 -21.53
C ALA A 383 9.38 -11.08 -21.76
N THR A 384 9.30 -12.31 -21.25
CA THR A 384 8.06 -13.09 -21.18
C THR A 384 7.03 -12.35 -20.31
N ASN A 385 5.78 -12.25 -20.77
CA ASN A 385 4.67 -11.53 -20.12
C ASN A 385 4.24 -12.08 -18.73
N SER A 386 4.98 -13.01 -18.12
CA SER A 386 4.56 -13.79 -16.95
C SER A 386 4.77 -13.09 -15.59
N ASP A 387 5.54 -12.00 -15.52
CA ASP A 387 5.87 -11.31 -14.26
C ASP A 387 5.19 -9.93 -14.11
N VAL A 388 4.22 -9.60 -14.96
CA VAL A 388 3.52 -8.31 -14.90
C VAL A 388 2.32 -8.43 -13.97
N MET A 389 2.50 -7.98 -12.73
CA MET A 389 1.47 -7.97 -11.69
C MET A 389 0.25 -7.14 -12.11
N GLU A 390 -0.97 -7.62 -11.89
CA GLU A 390 -2.16 -6.89 -12.31
C GLU A 390 -2.35 -5.58 -11.52
N PRO A 391 -2.89 -4.52 -12.15
CA PRO A 391 -3.21 -3.29 -11.42
C PRO A 391 -4.39 -3.53 -10.47
N ILE A 392 -4.26 -3.03 -9.24
CA ILE A 392 -5.36 -3.08 -8.27
C ILE A 392 -5.72 -1.70 -7.74
N ALA A 393 -7.00 -1.53 -7.39
CA ALA A 393 -7.46 -0.44 -6.56
C ALA A 393 -7.86 -0.95 -5.18
N LEU A 394 -7.35 -0.29 -4.14
CA LEU A 394 -7.79 -0.47 -2.77
C LEU A 394 -8.76 0.64 -2.42
N ALA A 395 -9.91 0.29 -1.85
CA ALA A 395 -10.92 1.24 -1.44
C ALA A 395 -11.41 1.02 0.00
N THR A 396 -11.74 2.12 0.68
CA THR A 396 -12.51 2.11 1.93
C THR A 396 -13.95 2.52 1.65
N ALA A 397 -14.89 2.21 2.56
CA ALA A 397 -16.29 2.59 2.40
C ALA A 397 -16.91 3.18 3.68
N PHE A 398 -17.93 4.01 3.49
CA PHE A 398 -18.63 4.75 4.53
C PHE A 398 -19.27 3.80 5.56
N GLN A 399 -18.93 4.02 6.84
CA GLN A 399 -19.38 3.20 7.98
C GLN A 399 -19.08 1.70 7.83
N LYS A 400 -18.08 1.34 7.03
CA LYS A 400 -17.60 -0.05 6.89
C LYS A 400 -16.24 -0.19 7.55
N SER A 401 -16.09 -1.25 8.34
CA SER A 401 -14.81 -1.68 8.89
C SER A 401 -14.14 -2.66 7.93
N ARG A 402 -14.02 -2.30 6.65
CA ARG A 402 -13.50 -3.17 5.58
C ARG A 402 -12.64 -2.41 4.58
N LEU A 403 -11.63 -3.10 4.05
CA LEU A 403 -10.90 -2.73 2.84
C LEU A 403 -11.41 -3.57 1.67
N TYR A 404 -11.60 -2.95 0.51
CA TYR A 404 -12.11 -3.58 -0.71
C TYR A 404 -11.03 -3.55 -1.79
N VAL A 405 -10.84 -4.67 -2.50
CA VAL A 405 -9.85 -4.82 -3.55
C VAL A 405 -10.54 -5.00 -4.88
N PHE A 406 -10.20 -4.14 -5.84
CA PHE A 406 -10.63 -4.24 -7.22
C PHE A 406 -9.42 -4.59 -8.09
N SER A 407 -9.59 -5.56 -8.99
CA SER A 407 -8.60 -5.96 -9.99
C SER A 407 -9.23 -5.89 -11.38
N ASN A 408 -8.63 -6.57 -12.35
CA ASN A 408 -9.24 -6.79 -13.66
C ASN A 408 -10.13 -8.05 -13.69
N ARG A 409 -10.15 -8.82 -12.60
CA ARG A 409 -10.92 -10.06 -12.50
C ARG A 409 -12.30 -9.79 -11.92
N GLU A 410 -13.33 -10.08 -12.70
CA GLU A 410 -14.69 -10.12 -12.21
C GLU A 410 -14.89 -11.39 -11.35
N PRO A 411 -15.39 -11.28 -10.11
CA PRO A 411 -15.62 -12.46 -9.28
C PRO A 411 -16.74 -13.34 -9.86
N SER A 412 -16.52 -14.65 -9.87
CA SER A 412 -17.54 -15.65 -10.19
C SER A 412 -18.60 -15.76 -9.08
N ASP A 413 -19.73 -16.41 -9.34
CA ASP A 413 -20.76 -16.62 -8.31
C ASP A 413 -20.22 -17.37 -7.08
N GLU A 414 -19.30 -18.32 -7.27
CA GLU A 414 -18.60 -19.02 -6.17
C GLU A 414 -17.66 -18.09 -5.39
N ASP A 415 -16.95 -17.19 -6.09
CA ASP A 415 -16.10 -16.18 -5.44
C ASP A 415 -16.93 -15.22 -4.58
N LEU A 416 -18.15 -14.86 -5.01
CA LEU A 416 -19.02 -13.95 -4.27
C LEU A 416 -19.39 -14.49 -2.87
N GLU A 417 -19.44 -15.82 -2.70
CA GLU A 417 -19.72 -16.45 -1.41
C GLU A 417 -18.52 -16.39 -0.43
N THR A 418 -17.29 -16.29 -0.96
CA THR A 418 -16.05 -16.44 -0.16
C THR A 418 -15.15 -15.19 -0.15
N ARG A 419 -15.44 -14.18 -0.97
CA ARG A 419 -14.62 -12.96 -1.13
C ARG A 419 -14.51 -12.08 0.12
N ASP A 420 -15.43 -12.21 1.06
CA ASP A 420 -15.50 -11.37 2.26
C ASP A 420 -14.74 -11.99 3.44
N ILE A 421 -13.45 -11.66 3.53
CA ILE A 421 -12.55 -12.17 4.56
C ILE A 421 -12.83 -11.44 5.88
N GLY A 422 -13.13 -12.21 6.93
CA GLY A 422 -13.55 -11.69 8.24
C GLY A 422 -12.39 -11.23 9.14
N THR A 423 -12.72 -10.60 10.27
CA THR A 423 -11.72 -10.21 11.29
C THR A 423 -11.31 -11.41 12.14
N THR A 424 -12.02 -12.55 12.03
CA THR A 424 -11.66 -13.84 12.64
C THR A 424 -10.62 -14.60 11.83
N SER A 425 -10.23 -14.03 10.69
CA SER A 425 -8.96 -14.25 10.00
C SER A 425 -7.92 -13.19 10.40
N ASP A 426 -8.08 -12.52 11.54
CA ASP A 426 -7.00 -12.44 12.53
C ASP A 426 -7.12 -13.72 13.39
N PRO A 427 -6.03 -14.42 13.74
CA PRO A 427 -6.07 -15.50 14.72
C PRO A 427 -6.75 -14.98 15.99
N LYS A 428 -7.91 -15.54 16.34
CA LYS A 428 -8.60 -15.22 17.59
C LYS A 428 -7.70 -15.60 18.75
N GLY A 429 -6.96 -14.61 19.26
CA GLY A 429 -6.09 -14.78 20.43
C GLY A 429 -5.14 -13.61 20.73
N ALA A 430 -5.29 -12.41 20.17
CA ALA A 430 -4.51 -11.25 20.60
C ALA A 430 -5.24 -10.50 21.73
N VAL A 431 -5.05 -10.97 22.96
CA VAL A 431 -5.13 -10.16 24.18
C VAL A 431 -3.72 -10.07 24.73
N ASN A 432 -3.22 -8.85 24.88
CA ASN A 432 -2.06 -8.42 25.68
C ASN A 432 -1.22 -9.54 26.29
N ASN A 433 -0.17 -9.95 25.58
CA ASN A 433 1.18 -10.16 26.11
C ASN A 433 2.08 -10.65 24.98
N SER A 434 3.34 -10.20 25.01
CA SER A 434 4.44 -10.60 24.14
C SER A 434 4.66 -12.12 24.12
N LYS A 435 3.96 -12.86 23.24
CA LYS A 435 4.30 -14.25 22.83
C LYS A 435 3.83 -14.48 21.39
N GLY A 436 4.70 -15.10 20.58
CA GLY A 436 4.57 -15.23 19.12
C GLY A 436 3.35 -16.01 18.61
N ILE A 437 3.15 -15.99 17.29
CA ILE A 437 2.14 -16.74 16.54
C ILE A 437 2.15 -18.20 17.01
N SER A 438 0.98 -18.73 17.40
CA SER A 438 0.80 -20.13 17.78
C SER A 438 0.14 -20.96 16.66
N SER A 439 0.44 -22.26 16.67
CA SER A 439 0.05 -23.31 15.71
C SER A 439 -1.44 -23.36 15.33
N ALA A 440 -2.34 -22.95 16.23
CA ALA A 440 -3.79 -23.09 16.02
C ALA A 440 -4.38 -22.19 14.91
N ALA A 441 -3.60 -21.25 14.37
CA ALA A 441 -4.03 -20.31 13.33
C ALA A 441 -3.80 -20.78 11.89
N MET A 442 -2.96 -21.81 11.69
CA MET A 442 -2.57 -22.27 10.35
C MET A 442 -3.43 -23.45 9.92
N GLY A 443 -4.71 -23.20 9.63
CA GLY A 443 -5.55 -24.17 8.94
C GLY A 443 -4.92 -24.53 7.57
N GLU A 444 -4.32 -25.72 7.51
CA GLU A 444 -3.86 -26.47 6.33
C GLU A 444 -2.80 -25.88 5.37
N ARG A 445 -2.42 -24.60 5.43
CA ARG A 445 -1.46 -24.01 4.46
C ARG A 445 -0.02 -23.90 5.01
N LEU A 446 0.75 -24.98 4.89
CA LEU A 446 2.18 -25.04 5.26
C LEU A 446 3.09 -24.46 4.15
N ALA A 447 4.21 -23.84 4.54
CA ALA A 447 5.16 -23.29 3.58
C ALA A 447 5.81 -24.39 2.72
N ARG A 448 5.84 -24.18 1.40
CA ARG A 448 6.48 -25.06 0.41
C ARG A 448 7.95 -24.75 0.23
N GLU A 449 8.33 -23.48 0.37
CA GLU A 449 9.71 -23.01 0.23
C GLU A 449 10.01 -21.92 1.27
N ALA A 450 11.29 -21.70 1.55
CA ALA A 450 11.75 -20.59 2.37
C ALA A 450 13.09 -20.05 1.85
N ILE A 451 13.33 -18.77 2.05
CA ILE A 451 14.58 -18.08 1.74
C ILE A 451 15.17 -17.62 3.07
N ILE A 452 16.31 -18.21 3.44
CA ILE A 452 17.07 -17.86 4.63
C ILE A 452 18.05 -16.77 4.21
N HIS A 453 17.74 -15.52 4.55
CA HIS A 453 18.63 -14.39 4.29
C HIS A 453 19.72 -14.40 5.36
N THR A 454 20.98 -14.57 4.97
CA THR A 454 22.12 -14.58 5.91
C THR A 454 23.04 -13.40 5.69
N SER A 455 23.92 -13.12 6.66
CA SER A 455 24.97 -12.11 6.53
C SER A 455 25.98 -12.40 5.40
N MET A 456 25.93 -13.59 4.78
CA MET A 456 26.81 -13.99 3.68
C MET A 456 26.06 -14.18 2.34
N GLY A 457 24.73 -14.05 2.32
CA GLY A 457 23.89 -14.27 1.14
C GLY A 457 22.65 -15.10 1.42
N ASP A 458 21.90 -15.43 0.37
CA ASP A 458 20.59 -16.07 0.49
C ASP A 458 20.67 -17.59 0.27
N ILE A 459 20.00 -18.36 1.11
CA ILE A 459 19.86 -19.83 0.98
C ILE A 459 18.39 -20.14 0.74
N HIS A 460 18.06 -20.63 -0.45
CA HIS A 460 16.70 -21.03 -0.81
C HIS A 460 16.50 -22.51 -0.50
N VAL A 461 15.49 -22.84 0.28
CA VAL A 461 15.15 -24.20 0.67
C VAL A 461 13.75 -24.56 0.21
N ARG A 462 13.58 -25.77 -0.31
CA ARG A 462 12.28 -26.42 -0.48
C ARG A 462 11.96 -27.20 0.79
N LEU A 463 10.73 -27.08 1.27
CA LEU A 463 10.23 -27.71 2.49
C LEU A 463 9.36 -28.93 2.14
N PHE A 464 9.49 -30.00 2.92
CA PHE A 464 8.73 -31.25 2.74
C PHE A 464 7.42 -31.22 3.54
N TYR A 465 6.63 -30.18 3.30
CA TYR A 465 5.42 -29.86 4.07
C TYR A 465 4.32 -30.94 4.06
N LYS A 466 4.34 -31.86 3.09
CA LYS A 466 3.40 -32.99 3.05
C LYS A 466 3.81 -34.14 3.97
N ASP A 467 5.12 -34.33 4.11
CA ASP A 467 5.74 -35.45 4.83
C ASP A 467 6.03 -35.10 6.29
N CYS A 468 6.49 -33.87 6.56
CA CYS A 468 6.89 -33.39 7.88
C CYS A 468 6.06 -32.16 8.29
N LYS A 469 4.76 -32.36 8.51
CA LYS A 469 3.80 -31.27 8.73
C LYS A 469 4.15 -30.45 9.95
N LYS A 470 4.40 -31.12 11.08
CA LYS A 470 4.65 -30.46 12.37
C LYS A 470 5.99 -29.73 12.36
N THR A 471 7.00 -30.33 11.76
CA THR A 471 8.33 -29.74 11.63
C THR A 471 8.32 -28.52 10.74
N VAL A 472 7.65 -28.61 9.58
CA VAL A 472 7.51 -27.47 8.67
C VAL A 472 6.66 -26.37 9.28
N GLU A 473 5.60 -26.71 10.02
CA GLU A 473 4.81 -25.74 10.78
C GLU A 473 5.68 -24.99 11.79
N ASN A 474 6.44 -25.71 12.61
CA ASN A 474 7.33 -25.16 13.61
C ASN A 474 8.35 -24.18 12.98
N PHE A 475 9.05 -24.63 11.94
CA PHE A 475 10.04 -23.80 11.24
C PHE A 475 9.39 -22.56 10.60
N THR A 476 8.24 -22.73 9.94
CA THR A 476 7.52 -21.65 9.25
C THR A 476 7.03 -20.59 10.23
N VAL A 477 6.43 -21.02 11.34
CA VAL A 477 5.88 -20.11 12.35
C VAL A 477 7.01 -19.39 13.09
N HIS A 478 8.12 -20.05 13.41
CA HIS A 478 9.32 -19.37 13.93
C HIS A 478 9.87 -18.33 12.95
N ALA A 479 9.96 -18.66 11.66
CA ALA A 479 10.39 -17.73 10.62
C ALA A 479 9.50 -16.48 10.54
N LEU A 480 8.18 -16.66 10.50
CA LEU A 480 7.21 -15.55 10.48
C LEU A 480 7.24 -14.69 11.74
N ASN A 481 7.48 -15.31 12.89
CA ASN A 481 7.62 -14.63 14.17
C ASN A 481 8.93 -13.83 14.28
N GLY A 482 9.82 -13.91 13.29
CA GLY A 482 11.16 -13.36 13.37
C GLY A 482 12.00 -14.02 14.45
N TYR A 483 11.63 -15.22 14.91
CA TYR A 483 12.35 -15.96 15.96
C TYR A 483 13.80 -16.24 15.55
N TYR A 484 14.01 -16.52 14.26
CA TYR A 484 15.34 -16.75 13.71
C TYR A 484 16.13 -15.48 13.40
N ASN A 485 15.53 -14.29 13.54
CA ASN A 485 16.22 -13.04 13.21
C ASN A 485 17.38 -12.82 14.18
N ASN A 486 18.56 -12.55 13.63
CA ASN A 486 19.84 -12.44 14.32
C ASN A 486 20.37 -13.74 14.97
N CYS A 487 19.71 -14.89 14.78
CA CYS A 487 20.28 -16.17 15.22
C CYS A 487 21.59 -16.45 14.47
N THR A 488 22.60 -16.95 15.17
CA THR A 488 23.89 -17.30 14.59
C THR A 488 23.90 -18.75 14.12
N PHE A 489 24.71 -19.03 13.09
CA PHE A 489 25.21 -20.37 12.86
C PHE A 489 26.28 -20.67 13.92
N HIS A 490 25.84 -21.10 15.10
CA HIS A 490 26.68 -21.24 16.29
C HIS A 490 27.60 -22.46 16.24
N ARG A 491 27.37 -23.38 15.29
CA ARG A 491 28.21 -24.56 15.07
C ARG A 491 28.37 -24.84 13.58
N VAL A 492 29.62 -24.89 13.12
CA VAL A 492 30.01 -25.07 11.72
C VAL A 492 31.13 -26.09 11.66
N ILE A 493 30.87 -27.26 11.07
CA ILE A 493 31.85 -28.35 10.97
C ILE A 493 32.15 -28.61 9.50
N PRO A 494 33.41 -28.37 9.05
CA PRO A 494 33.82 -28.65 7.68
C PRO A 494 33.63 -30.11 7.29
N ASN A 495 33.12 -30.34 6.08
CA ASN A 495 32.72 -31.63 5.51
C ASN A 495 31.66 -32.35 6.35
N PHE A 496 30.79 -31.60 7.01
CA PHE A 496 29.68 -32.19 7.76
C PHE A 496 28.40 -31.35 7.65
N MET A 497 28.31 -30.22 8.35
CA MET A 497 27.08 -29.43 8.43
C MET A 497 27.30 -28.02 9.00
N ILE A 498 26.33 -27.14 8.73
CA ILE A 498 26.15 -25.85 9.40
C ILE A 498 24.86 -25.89 10.24
N GLN A 499 24.93 -25.49 11.50
CA GLN A 499 23.81 -25.55 12.46
C GLN A 499 23.49 -24.17 13.02
N GLY A 500 22.20 -23.87 13.08
CA GLY A 500 21.65 -22.61 13.59
C GLY A 500 20.28 -22.81 14.24
N GLY A 501 19.58 -21.69 14.46
CA GLY A 501 18.22 -21.73 15.01
C GLY A 501 18.14 -21.72 16.54
N ASP A 502 19.25 -21.50 17.24
CA ASP A 502 19.29 -21.21 18.67
C ASP A 502 19.37 -19.69 18.91
N PRO A 503 18.38 -19.07 19.58
CA PRO A 503 18.43 -17.64 19.93
C PRO A 503 19.59 -17.25 20.86
N GLY A 504 20.06 -18.19 21.70
CA GLY A 504 21.21 -17.97 22.58
C GLY A 504 22.56 -18.04 21.85
N GLY A 505 22.61 -18.71 20.70
CA GLY A 505 23.81 -18.87 19.88
C GLY A 505 24.92 -19.68 20.57
N ASP A 506 24.57 -20.55 21.52
CA ASP A 506 25.49 -21.44 22.25
C ASP A 506 25.19 -22.93 22.06
N GLY A 507 24.09 -23.25 21.37
CA GLY A 507 23.65 -24.61 21.04
C GLY A 507 22.89 -25.30 22.17
N THR A 508 22.68 -24.64 23.32
CA THR A 508 21.97 -25.20 24.49
C THR A 508 20.50 -24.78 24.55
N GLY A 509 20.11 -23.76 23.79
CA GLY A 509 18.77 -23.17 23.81
C GLY A 509 17.90 -23.55 22.63
N GLY A 510 16.74 -22.91 22.55
CA GLY A 510 15.76 -23.10 21.48
C GLY A 510 14.55 -23.92 21.93
N GLU A 511 13.37 -23.39 21.70
CA GLU A 511 12.09 -24.02 22.05
C GLU A 511 11.22 -24.05 20.80
N SER A 512 10.37 -25.07 20.68
CA SER A 512 9.38 -25.12 19.60
C SER A 512 8.32 -24.04 19.76
N ILE A 513 7.49 -23.85 18.74
CA ILE A 513 6.33 -22.94 18.79
C ILE A 513 5.28 -23.35 19.83
N TRP A 514 5.34 -24.59 20.34
CA TRP A 514 4.45 -25.09 21.39
C TRP A 514 5.03 -24.90 22.80
N GLY A 515 6.25 -24.40 22.94
CA GLY A 515 6.94 -24.22 24.23
C GLY A 515 7.38 -25.53 24.89
N THR A 516 7.25 -26.65 24.20
CA THR A 516 7.75 -27.98 24.62
C THR A 516 8.45 -28.64 23.45
N GLU A 517 9.30 -29.63 23.71
CA GLU A 517 9.84 -30.48 22.64
C GLU A 517 8.72 -31.21 21.87
N PHE A 518 8.97 -31.57 20.61
CA PHE A 518 8.03 -32.32 19.77
C PHE A 518 8.67 -33.52 19.05
N GLU A 519 7.81 -34.42 18.59
CA GLU A 519 8.13 -35.72 17.98
C GLU A 519 8.92 -35.61 16.66
N ASP A 520 9.67 -36.67 16.35
CA ASP A 520 10.35 -36.81 15.06
C ASP A 520 9.35 -37.26 13.98
N GLU A 521 9.42 -36.65 12.79
CA GLU A 521 8.65 -37.05 11.60
C GLU A 521 9.57 -37.82 10.64
N ILE A 522 10.01 -39.02 11.04
CA ILE A 522 10.91 -39.86 10.25
C ILE A 522 10.16 -40.53 9.11
N VAL A 523 10.53 -40.20 7.87
CA VAL A 523 9.90 -40.73 6.67
C VAL A 523 10.90 -41.56 5.84
N PRO A 524 10.57 -42.81 5.43
CA PRO A 524 11.55 -43.71 4.81
C PRO A 524 12.24 -43.20 3.54
N HIS A 525 11.59 -42.31 2.77
CA HIS A 525 12.16 -41.72 1.55
C HIS A 525 12.91 -40.40 1.78
N LEU A 526 12.85 -39.83 2.99
CA LEU A 526 13.57 -38.61 3.35
C LEU A 526 14.84 -38.98 4.11
N LYS A 527 15.98 -38.87 3.43
CA LYS A 527 17.30 -39.30 3.91
C LYS A 527 18.35 -38.22 3.69
N HIS A 528 19.46 -38.33 4.41
CA HIS A 528 20.68 -37.55 4.22
C HIS A 528 21.54 -38.15 3.10
N ASP A 529 20.90 -38.58 2.01
CA ASP A 529 21.49 -39.23 0.84
C ASP A 529 22.16 -38.25 -0.13
N ARG A 530 22.02 -36.94 0.13
CA ARG A 530 22.55 -35.84 -0.67
C ARG A 530 23.05 -34.72 0.24
N PRO A 531 24.08 -33.97 -0.17
CA PRO A 531 24.45 -32.74 0.50
C PRO A 531 23.30 -31.72 0.45
N PHE A 532 23.38 -30.71 1.30
CA PHE A 532 22.44 -29.61 1.41
C PHE A 532 21.03 -30.04 1.85
N THR A 533 20.96 -31.09 2.67
CA THR A 533 19.72 -31.56 3.28
C THR A 533 19.47 -30.77 4.57
N LEU A 534 18.26 -30.26 4.75
CA LEU A 534 17.83 -29.48 5.91
C LEU A 534 17.09 -30.39 6.89
N SER A 535 17.56 -30.43 8.14
CA SER A 535 17.08 -31.34 9.17
C SER A 535 17.04 -30.69 10.56
N MET A 536 16.20 -31.21 11.45
CA MET A 536 16.11 -30.74 12.83
C MET A 536 17.34 -31.17 13.65
N ALA A 537 17.87 -30.26 14.47
CA ALA A 537 18.84 -30.60 15.50
C ALA A 537 18.08 -30.94 16.80
N ASN A 538 18.29 -32.16 17.31
CA ASN A 538 17.64 -32.68 18.52
C ASN A 538 18.69 -33.28 19.47
N ALA A 539 18.36 -33.39 20.76
CA ALA A 539 19.23 -33.96 21.80
C ALA A 539 19.01 -35.48 22.00
N GLY A 540 18.20 -36.09 21.14
CA GLY A 540 17.73 -37.46 21.23
C GLY A 540 16.35 -37.62 20.55
N PRO A 541 15.82 -38.85 20.46
CA PRO A 541 14.54 -39.09 19.81
C PRO A 541 13.41 -38.23 20.41
N ASN A 542 12.62 -37.59 19.55
CA ASN A 542 11.45 -36.75 19.90
C ASN A 542 11.77 -35.51 20.76
N THR A 543 12.98 -34.95 20.63
CA THR A 543 13.40 -33.74 21.36
C THR A 543 13.56 -32.53 20.44
N ASN A 544 12.71 -32.41 19.40
CA ASN A 544 12.81 -31.30 18.45
C ASN A 544 12.38 -29.98 19.11
N GLY A 545 13.22 -28.95 18.95
CA GLY A 545 12.96 -27.57 19.38
C GLY A 545 12.88 -26.61 18.20
N SER A 546 13.72 -25.58 18.17
CA SER A 546 13.83 -24.62 17.06
C SER A 546 15.10 -24.76 16.22
N GLN A 547 16.11 -25.48 16.72
CA GLN A 547 17.40 -25.62 16.06
C GLN A 547 17.31 -26.54 14.82
N PHE A 548 18.08 -26.21 13.79
CA PHE A 548 18.19 -26.98 12.56
C PHE A 548 19.62 -26.97 12.03
N PHE A 549 19.93 -27.92 11.14
CA PHE A 549 21.19 -27.94 10.42
C PHE A 549 21.00 -28.21 8.93
N ILE A 550 21.98 -27.76 8.13
CA ILE A 550 22.10 -28.04 6.71
C ILE A 550 23.38 -28.85 6.50
N THR A 551 23.27 -30.05 5.94
CA THR A 551 24.45 -30.88 5.64
C THR A 551 25.24 -30.32 4.46
N THR A 552 26.55 -30.53 4.44
CA THR A 552 27.42 -30.17 3.30
C THR A 552 27.91 -31.39 2.52
N VAL A 553 27.76 -32.58 3.12
CA VAL A 553 28.06 -33.89 2.53
C VAL A 553 26.91 -34.87 2.77
N LEU A 554 27.07 -36.12 2.31
CA LEU A 554 26.15 -37.21 2.61
C LEU A 554 26.36 -37.68 4.06
N CYS A 555 25.28 -37.82 4.82
CA CYS A 555 25.34 -38.15 6.25
C CYS A 555 24.38 -39.31 6.62
N PRO A 556 24.48 -40.50 5.99
CA PRO A 556 23.52 -41.59 6.19
C PRO A 556 23.44 -42.10 7.64
N TRP A 557 24.44 -41.84 8.48
CA TRP A 557 24.42 -42.19 9.91
C TRP A 557 23.44 -41.33 10.75
N LEU A 558 22.88 -40.26 10.16
CA LEU A 558 21.82 -39.42 10.73
C LEU A 558 20.42 -39.88 10.33
N ASP A 559 20.29 -40.79 9.36
CA ASP A 559 19.00 -41.31 8.91
C ASP A 559 18.28 -42.04 10.05
N GLY A 560 17.00 -41.73 10.21
CA GLY A 560 16.17 -42.27 11.30
C GLY A 560 16.44 -41.67 12.68
N LYS A 561 17.33 -40.68 12.79
CA LYS A 561 17.62 -39.96 14.06
C LYS A 561 17.19 -38.50 14.05
N HIS A 562 17.18 -37.87 12.88
CA HIS A 562 16.82 -36.46 12.70
C HIS A 562 15.75 -36.33 11.62
N THR A 563 14.73 -35.50 11.89
CA THR A 563 13.67 -35.21 10.91
C THR A 563 14.24 -34.40 9.75
N VAL A 564 14.23 -34.98 8.56
CA VAL A 564 14.58 -34.31 7.30
C VAL A 564 13.35 -33.57 6.79
N PHE A 565 13.34 -32.24 6.86
CA PHE A 565 12.14 -31.44 6.54
C PHE A 565 12.34 -30.48 5.36
N GLY A 566 13.52 -30.44 4.75
CA GLY A 566 13.73 -29.68 3.53
C GLY A 566 15.05 -29.95 2.83
N ARG A 567 15.31 -29.21 1.76
CA ARG A 567 16.56 -29.28 0.99
C ARG A 567 16.84 -27.96 0.29
N VAL A 568 18.11 -27.57 0.24
CA VAL A 568 18.54 -26.38 -0.48
C VAL A 568 18.34 -26.58 -1.99
N ILE A 569 17.73 -25.59 -2.63
CA ILE A 569 17.47 -25.56 -4.08
C ILE A 569 18.26 -24.45 -4.79
N SER A 570 18.68 -23.40 -4.07
CA SER A 570 19.59 -22.34 -4.54
C SER A 570 20.39 -21.79 -3.36
N GLY A 571 21.58 -21.23 -3.62
CA GLY A 571 22.49 -20.73 -2.56
C GLY A 571 23.40 -21.81 -1.96
N THR A 572 23.70 -22.87 -2.70
CA THR A 572 24.64 -23.93 -2.25
C THR A 572 26.07 -23.41 -2.07
N ASP A 573 26.47 -22.43 -2.87
CA ASP A 573 27.71 -21.67 -2.74
C ASP A 573 27.76 -20.87 -1.44
N ILE A 574 26.63 -20.31 -1.00
CA ILE A 574 26.52 -19.61 0.29
C ILE A 574 26.69 -20.60 1.45
N VAL A 575 26.02 -21.75 1.41
CA VAL A 575 26.19 -22.81 2.42
C VAL A 575 27.66 -23.25 2.53
N GLN A 576 28.33 -23.45 1.40
CA GLN A 576 29.76 -23.79 1.37
C GLN A 576 30.66 -22.63 1.84
N ALA A 577 30.28 -21.38 1.57
CA ALA A 577 31.01 -20.22 2.06
C ALA A 577 30.94 -20.13 3.59
N ILE A 578 29.77 -20.39 4.18
CA ILE A 578 29.56 -20.45 5.64
C ILE A 578 30.39 -21.59 6.24
N GLU A 579 30.39 -22.78 5.62
CA GLU A 579 31.17 -23.94 6.06
C GLU A 579 32.68 -23.65 6.16
N ARG A 580 33.21 -22.80 5.27
CA ARG A 580 34.65 -22.48 5.20
C ARG A 580 35.08 -21.39 6.17
N VAL A 581 34.17 -20.81 6.94
CA VAL A 581 34.51 -19.78 7.93
C VAL A 581 35.40 -20.40 9.02
N PRO A 582 36.52 -19.74 9.40
CA PRO A 582 37.36 -20.22 10.49
C PRO A 582 36.58 -20.38 11.80
N THR A 583 36.71 -21.52 12.46
CA THR A 583 36.04 -21.86 13.72
C THR A 583 37.04 -22.02 14.87
N ASN A 584 36.55 -21.93 16.10
CA ASN A 584 37.32 -22.22 17.31
C ASN A 584 37.30 -23.74 17.63
N SER A 585 37.83 -24.13 18.79
CA SER A 585 37.86 -25.53 19.25
C SER A 585 36.48 -26.16 19.48
N ASP A 586 35.42 -25.34 19.60
CA ASP A 586 34.04 -25.77 19.83
C ASP A 586 33.22 -25.75 18.54
N ASP A 587 33.88 -25.71 17.38
CA ASP A 587 33.28 -25.59 16.05
C ASP A 587 32.45 -24.30 15.86
N LYS A 588 32.63 -23.27 16.70
CA LYS A 588 31.94 -21.99 16.60
C LYS A 588 32.71 -21.02 15.70
N PRO A 589 32.08 -20.37 14.69
CA PRO A 589 32.74 -19.39 13.84
C PRO A 589 33.41 -18.25 14.63
N LEU A 590 34.63 -17.87 14.23
CA LEU A 590 35.35 -16.74 14.84
C LEU A 590 34.70 -15.39 14.51
N THR A 591 33.99 -15.32 13.39
CA THR A 591 33.14 -14.19 13.00
C THR A 591 31.72 -14.69 12.85
N ASP A 592 30.79 -14.08 13.56
CA ASP A 592 29.38 -14.48 13.55
C ASP A 592 28.80 -14.44 12.13
N VAL A 593 28.29 -15.59 11.69
CA VAL A 593 27.40 -15.68 10.54
C VAL A 593 25.97 -15.69 11.07
N LYS A 594 25.15 -14.72 10.65
CA LYS A 594 23.80 -14.49 11.20
C LYS A 594 22.72 -14.73 10.17
N ILE A 595 21.59 -15.23 10.62
CA ILE A 595 20.33 -15.21 9.89
C ILE A 595 19.74 -13.81 10.07
N ILE A 596 19.56 -13.05 8.99
CA ILE A 596 18.96 -11.71 9.01
C ILE A 596 17.45 -11.86 9.22
N ASN A 597 16.81 -12.64 8.35
CA ASN A 597 15.44 -13.09 8.49
C ASN A 597 15.20 -14.34 7.61
N ILE A 598 14.02 -14.93 7.71
CA ILE A 598 13.60 -16.04 6.85
C ILE A 598 12.26 -15.67 6.21
N LYS A 599 12.23 -15.62 4.87
CA LYS A 599 11.01 -15.42 4.09
C LYS A 599 10.41 -16.75 3.71
N THR A 600 9.16 -17.02 4.08
CA THR A 600 8.45 -18.27 3.75
C THR A 600 7.51 -18.08 2.54
N VAL A 601 7.31 -19.15 1.77
CA VAL A 601 6.49 -19.21 0.54
C VAL A 601 5.52 -20.40 0.64
N PHE A 602 4.21 -20.19 0.42
CA PHE A 602 3.12 -21.10 0.79
C PHE A 602 2.40 -21.82 -0.36
#